data_AF-A0A949PBI1-F1
#
_entry.id   AF-A0A949PBI1-F1
#
_cell.length_a   1.000
_cell.length_b   1.000
_cell.length_c   1.000
_cell.angle_alpha   90.00
_cell.angle_beta   90.00
_cell.angle_gamma   90.00
#
_symmetry.space_group_name_H-M   'P 1'
#
loop_
_entity.id
_entity.type
_entity.pdbx_description
1 polymer ?
#
loop_
_entity_poly.entity_id
_entity_poly.type
_entity_poly.pdbx_seq_one_letter_code
_entity_poly.pdbx_strand_id
1 'polypeptide(L)'
;MKNNLQYLLLGIFTLTLLYSCSNDTLDDIVADEVIPIENVTYQDVRSTFETICTACHSNPTQNGAPMPLTTYQNVKQAVQDRGLIDRISRAQGESGMMPAGGQRLPQATIDLIVQWNEDGLLEN
;
A
#
# COMPACT_ATOMS: atom_id res chain seq x y z
N MET A 1 -41.95 48.60 20.47
CA MET A 1 -40.64 48.67 19.79
C MET A 1 -39.92 47.36 20.09
N LYS A 2 -39.89 46.42 19.14
CA LYS A 2 -39.32 45.08 19.35
C LYS A 2 -37.80 45.18 19.23
N ASN A 3 -37.10 44.66 20.24
CA ASN A 3 -35.67 44.81 20.42
C ASN A 3 -34.90 44.01 19.36
N ASN A 4 -34.49 44.67 18.28
CA ASN A 4 -33.63 44.09 17.24
C ASN A 4 -32.17 43.88 17.72
N LEU A 5 -31.87 44.22 18.98
CA LEU A 5 -30.57 44.03 19.61
C LEU A 5 -30.20 42.55 19.77
N GLN A 6 -31.19 41.64 19.86
CA GLN A 6 -30.93 40.19 19.92
C GLN A 6 -30.37 39.64 18.61
N TYR A 7 -30.82 40.15 17.46
CA TYR A 7 -30.31 39.71 16.16
C TYR A 7 -28.92 40.30 15.84
N LEU A 8 -28.60 41.47 16.40
CA LEU A 8 -27.27 42.07 16.31
C LEU A 8 -26.23 41.26 17.10
N LEU A 9 -26.61 40.71 18.26
CA LEU A 9 -25.76 39.85 19.07
C LEU A 9 -25.56 38.44 18.48
N LEU A 10 -26.56 37.93 17.75
CA LEU A 10 -26.48 36.63 17.07
C LEU A 10 -25.56 36.66 15.82
N GLY A 11 -25.46 37.81 15.15
CA GLY A 11 -24.59 37.99 13.98
C GLY A 11 -23.12 38.22 14.31
N ILE A 12 -22.79 38.72 15.51
CA ILE A 12 -21.40 38.95 15.95
C ILE A 12 -20.73 37.65 16.41
N PHE A 13 -21.51 36.70 16.95
CA PHE A 13 -20.99 35.41 17.41
C PHE A 13 -20.61 34.44 16.27
N THR A 14 -21.09 34.67 15.04
CA THR A 14 -20.76 33.84 13.88
C THR A 14 -19.53 34.29 13.10
N LEU A 15 -18.97 35.48 13.38
CA LEU A 15 -17.82 36.04 12.65
C LEU A 15 -16.46 35.80 13.34
N THR A 16 -16.43 35.29 14.57
CA THR A 16 -15.19 35.01 15.31
C THR A 16 -14.71 33.57 15.18
N LEU A 17 -15.21 32.79 14.21
CA LEU A 17 -14.74 31.43 13.93
C LEU A 17 -13.66 31.35 12.84
N LEU A 18 -13.19 32.48 12.32
CA LEU A 18 -11.98 32.55 11.50
C LEU A 18 -10.75 32.87 12.35
N TYR A 19 -10.65 32.25 13.54
CA TYR A 19 -9.40 32.19 14.28
C TYR A 19 -8.42 31.33 13.46
N SER A 20 -7.62 32.04 12.68
CA SER A 20 -6.36 31.62 12.11
C SER A 20 -5.51 30.91 13.16
N CYS A 21 -5.43 29.58 13.09
CA CYS A 21 -4.32 28.86 13.70
C CYS A 21 -3.03 29.31 13.00
N SER A 22 -2.27 30.17 13.66
CA SER A 22 -0.85 30.36 13.35
C SER A 22 -0.14 29.11 13.86
N ASN A 23 0.23 28.20 12.96
CA ASN A 23 1.20 27.16 13.27
C ASN A 23 2.57 27.70 12.86
N ASP A 24 3.25 28.34 13.80
CA ASP A 24 4.71 28.52 13.71
C ASP A 24 5.35 27.16 14.00
N THR A 25 5.72 26.43 12.96
CA THR A 25 6.66 25.32 13.08
C THR A 25 8.01 25.78 12.56
N LEU A 26 8.84 26.17 13.51
CA LEU A 26 10.31 26.18 13.51
C LEU A 26 10.97 26.02 12.12
N ASP A 27 11.47 27.14 11.62
CA ASP A 27 12.71 27.24 10.84
C ASP A 27 13.83 26.53 11.62
N ASP A 28 13.90 25.19 11.55
CA ASP A 28 15.12 24.42 11.74
C ASP A 28 14.84 22.95 11.41
N ILE A 29 14.81 22.62 10.12
CA ILE A 29 15.22 21.29 9.69
C ILE A 29 16.46 21.52 8.85
N VAL A 30 17.60 21.42 9.54
CA VAL A 30 18.89 21.02 8.95
C VAL A 30 18.55 20.10 7.79
N ALA A 31 18.97 20.46 6.58
CA ALA A 31 18.83 19.57 5.44
C ALA A 31 19.56 18.27 5.80
N ASP A 32 18.80 17.32 6.35
CA ASP A 32 19.24 15.95 6.51
C ASP A 32 19.69 15.54 5.12
N GLU A 33 20.92 15.04 5.05
CA GLU A 33 21.44 14.42 3.84
C GLU A 33 20.35 13.51 3.28
N VAL A 34 19.92 13.80 2.05
CA VAL A 34 18.97 12.94 1.34
C VAL A 34 19.67 11.60 1.17
N ILE A 35 19.43 10.67 2.11
CA ILE A 35 19.74 9.27 1.89
C ILE A 35 18.94 8.90 0.64
N PRO A 36 19.61 8.47 -0.45
CA PRO A 36 18.91 8.11 -1.67
C PRO A 36 17.86 7.05 -1.33
N ILE A 37 16.68 7.21 -1.91
CA ILE A 37 15.58 6.25 -1.82
C ILE A 37 16.17 4.86 -2.14
N GLU A 38 16.16 3.96 -1.15
CA GLU A 38 16.51 2.57 -1.36
C GLU A 38 15.35 1.95 -2.14
N ASN A 39 15.60 1.58 -3.40
CA ASN A 39 14.60 0.89 -4.21
C ASN A 39 14.25 -0.44 -3.54
N VAL A 40 12.98 -0.84 -3.60
CA VAL A 40 12.56 -2.17 -3.17
C VAL A 40 13.15 -3.20 -4.12
N THR A 41 13.72 -4.25 -3.55
CA THR A 41 14.34 -5.37 -4.25
C THR A 41 13.60 -6.67 -3.97
N TYR A 42 13.99 -7.74 -4.66
CA TYR A 42 13.42 -9.06 -4.40
C TYR A 42 13.67 -9.51 -2.97
N GLN A 43 14.77 -9.08 -2.33
CA GLN A 43 15.07 -9.47 -0.95
C GLN A 43 14.02 -8.99 0.04
N ASP A 44 13.42 -7.83 -0.22
CA ASP A 44 12.40 -7.22 0.63
C ASP A 44 11.07 -7.99 0.56
N VAL A 45 10.74 -8.52 -0.62
CA VAL A 45 9.49 -9.27 -0.86
C VAL A 45 9.67 -10.78 -0.74
N ARG A 46 10.91 -11.29 -0.68
CA ARG A 46 11.25 -12.71 -0.73
C ARG A 46 10.51 -13.53 0.33
N SER A 47 10.49 -13.03 1.56
CA SER A 47 9.84 -13.71 2.69
C SER A 47 8.34 -13.93 2.44
N THR A 48 7.67 -12.99 1.77
CA THR A 48 6.25 -13.12 1.39
C THR A 48 6.06 -14.29 0.43
N PHE A 49 6.89 -14.37 -0.61
CA PHE A 49 6.80 -15.47 -1.58
C PHE A 49 7.11 -16.82 -0.93
N GLU A 50 8.18 -16.91 -0.14
CA GLU A 50 8.62 -18.14 0.50
C GLU A 50 7.65 -18.67 1.56
N THR A 51 6.93 -17.81 2.28
CA THR A 51 6.07 -18.21 3.40
C THR A 51 4.59 -18.35 3.02
N ILE A 52 4.09 -17.51 2.11
CA ILE A 52 2.66 -17.45 1.77
C ILE A 52 2.40 -18.07 0.40
N CYS A 53 3.19 -17.69 -0.61
CA CYS A 53 2.89 -18.07 -2.00
C CYS A 53 3.25 -19.53 -2.31
N THR A 54 4.40 -20.01 -1.80
CA THR A 54 4.88 -21.38 -2.05
C THR A 54 4.00 -22.47 -1.45
N ALA A 55 3.08 -22.14 -0.53
CA ALA A 55 2.11 -23.10 0.01
C ALA A 55 1.28 -23.78 -1.10
N CYS A 56 0.99 -23.06 -2.18
CA CYS A 56 0.38 -23.61 -3.39
C CYS A 56 1.36 -23.58 -4.57
N HIS A 57 2.18 -22.55 -4.67
CA HIS A 57 3.13 -22.34 -5.77
C HIS A 57 4.52 -22.94 -5.48
N SER A 58 4.60 -24.09 -4.82
CA SER A 58 5.83 -24.86 -4.65
C SER A 58 6.28 -25.52 -5.96
N ASN A 59 7.39 -26.26 -5.92
CA ASN A 59 7.80 -27.16 -6.98
C ASN A 59 7.97 -28.59 -6.41
N PRO A 60 7.07 -29.54 -6.69
CA PRO A 60 5.91 -29.44 -7.59
C PRO A 60 4.81 -28.52 -7.05
N THR A 61 3.97 -27.99 -7.94
CA THR A 61 2.82 -27.14 -7.59
C THR A 61 1.74 -27.93 -6.85
N GLN A 62 1.03 -27.26 -5.95
CA GLN A 62 -0.03 -27.84 -5.13
C GLN A 62 -1.33 -27.04 -5.29
N ASN A 63 -2.46 -27.62 -4.89
CA ASN A 63 -3.76 -26.96 -4.82
C ASN A 63 -4.20 -26.24 -6.11
N GLY A 64 -3.82 -26.78 -7.28
CA GLY A 64 -4.20 -26.25 -8.59
C GLY A 64 -3.40 -25.02 -9.04
N ALA A 65 -2.32 -24.66 -8.36
CA ALA A 65 -1.41 -23.63 -8.84
C ALA A 65 -0.80 -24.03 -10.20
N PRO A 66 -0.81 -23.17 -11.23
CA PRO A 66 -0.36 -23.55 -12.58
C PRO A 66 1.14 -23.33 -12.81
N MET A 67 1.86 -22.72 -11.86
CA MET A 67 3.29 -22.46 -11.94
C MET A 67 3.93 -22.38 -10.55
N PRO A 68 5.22 -22.72 -10.40
CA PRO A 68 5.97 -22.47 -9.18
C PRO A 68 6.27 -20.97 -9.02
N LEU A 69 6.46 -20.52 -7.77
CA LEU A 69 6.92 -19.18 -7.38
C LEU A 69 8.08 -19.31 -6.38
N THR A 70 9.01 -20.24 -6.65
CA THR A 70 10.09 -20.63 -5.74
C THR A 70 11.43 -19.93 -6.02
N THR A 71 11.52 -19.15 -7.10
CA THR A 71 12.73 -18.42 -7.51
C THR A 71 12.40 -17.00 -7.93
N TYR A 72 13.37 -16.09 -7.87
CA TYR A 72 13.23 -14.72 -8.37
C TYR A 72 12.69 -14.69 -9.81
N GLN A 73 13.23 -15.52 -10.71
CA GLN A 73 12.78 -15.56 -12.11
C GLN A 73 11.33 -16.02 -12.24
N ASN A 74 10.88 -16.98 -11.44
CA ASN A 74 9.47 -17.41 -11.46
C ASN A 74 8.55 -16.29 -10.97
N VAL A 75 8.93 -15.62 -9.89
CA VAL A 75 8.15 -14.52 -9.31
C VAL A 75 8.09 -13.33 -10.26
N LYS A 76 9.24 -12.92 -10.82
CA LYS A 76 9.34 -11.86 -11.82
C LYS A 76 8.44 -12.13 -13.02
N GLN A 77 8.52 -13.33 -13.60
CA GLN A 77 7.65 -13.72 -14.71
C GLN A 77 6.17 -13.69 -14.31
N ALA A 78 5.84 -14.07 -13.07
CA ALA A 78 4.45 -14.04 -12.61
C ALA A 78 3.89 -12.62 -12.49
N VAL A 79 4.72 -11.67 -12.04
CA VAL A 79 4.37 -10.25 -12.00
C VAL A 79 4.20 -9.68 -13.41
N GLN A 80 5.14 -9.94 -14.32
CA GLN A 80 5.14 -9.35 -15.66
C GLN A 80 4.07 -9.95 -16.58
N ASP A 81 3.92 -11.28 -16.58
CA ASP A 81 3.23 -11.97 -17.69
C ASP A 81 1.97 -12.73 -17.25
N ARG A 82 1.75 -12.88 -15.93
CA ARG A 82 0.73 -13.82 -15.40
C ARG A 82 -0.27 -13.18 -14.46
N GLY A 83 -0.22 -11.85 -14.34
CA GLY A 83 -1.20 -11.05 -13.60
C GLY A 83 -1.15 -11.27 -12.09
N LEU A 84 0.04 -11.54 -11.51
CA LEU A 84 0.16 -11.76 -10.07
C LEU A 84 -0.42 -10.59 -9.26
N ILE A 85 -0.07 -9.35 -9.60
CA ILE A 85 -0.54 -8.14 -8.90
C ILE A 85 -2.07 -8.03 -8.93
N ASP A 86 -2.69 -8.28 -10.08
CA ASP A 86 -4.16 -8.32 -10.19
C ASP A 86 -4.75 -9.33 -9.20
N ARG A 87 -4.25 -10.57 -9.20
CA ARG A 87 -4.77 -11.67 -8.38
C ARG A 87 -4.69 -11.39 -6.88
N ILE A 88 -3.58 -10.83 -6.41
CA ILE A 88 -3.39 -10.52 -4.98
C ILE A 88 -4.14 -9.25 -4.55
N SER A 89 -4.46 -8.35 -5.50
CA SER A 89 -5.14 -7.08 -5.21
C SER A 89 -6.66 -7.21 -5.09
N ARG A 90 -7.23 -8.26 -5.69
CA ARG A 90 -8.67 -8.58 -5.67
C ARG A 90 -9.26 -8.56 -4.26
N ALA A 91 -10.55 -8.21 -4.17
CA ALA A 91 -11.25 -8.12 -2.89
C ALA A 91 -11.43 -9.50 -2.22
N GLN A 92 -11.65 -9.50 -0.90
CA GLN A 92 -11.91 -10.74 -0.16
C GLN A 92 -13.12 -11.48 -0.77
N GLY A 93 -12.91 -12.75 -1.14
CA GLY A 93 -13.95 -13.61 -1.72
C GLY A 93 -14.23 -13.37 -3.21
N GLU A 94 -13.55 -12.44 -3.86
CA GLU A 94 -13.68 -12.21 -5.30
C GLU A 94 -13.14 -13.40 -6.11
N SER A 95 -13.75 -13.69 -7.25
CA SER A 95 -13.31 -14.76 -8.14
C SER A 95 -11.86 -14.55 -8.57
N GLY A 96 -11.04 -15.57 -8.35
CA GLY A 96 -9.62 -15.53 -8.70
C GLY A 96 -8.73 -14.74 -7.74
N MET A 97 -9.23 -14.30 -6.58
CA MET A 97 -8.42 -13.76 -5.49
C MET A 97 -7.41 -14.80 -4.99
N MET A 98 -6.19 -14.35 -4.69
CA MET A 98 -5.14 -15.17 -4.11
C MET A 98 -4.78 -14.69 -2.70
N PRO A 99 -4.56 -15.60 -1.73
CA PRO A 99 -4.63 -17.07 -1.85
C PRO A 99 -6.05 -17.62 -2.09
N ALA A 100 -6.18 -18.59 -3.00
CA ALA A 100 -7.48 -19.17 -3.37
C ALA A 100 -8.15 -19.87 -2.18
N GLY A 101 -9.38 -19.45 -1.85
CA GLY A 101 -10.13 -19.96 -0.70
C GLY A 101 -9.57 -19.52 0.67
N GLY A 102 -8.53 -18.69 0.67
CA GLY A 102 -7.89 -18.17 1.88
C GLY A 102 -8.32 -16.75 2.24
N GLN A 103 -7.54 -16.16 3.14
CA GLN A 103 -7.66 -14.75 3.48
C GLN A 103 -6.79 -13.90 2.55
N ARG A 104 -7.35 -12.80 2.05
CA ARG A 104 -6.63 -11.81 1.25
C ARG A 104 -5.39 -11.33 2.00
N LEU A 105 -4.32 -11.06 1.24
CA LEU A 105 -3.10 -10.48 1.79
C LEU A 105 -3.37 -9.11 2.44
N PRO A 106 -2.63 -8.76 3.52
CA PRO A 106 -2.62 -7.41 4.06
C PRO A 106 -2.25 -6.38 2.99
N GLN A 107 -2.84 -5.20 3.05
CA GLN A 107 -2.62 -4.17 2.03
C GLN A 107 -1.14 -3.77 1.92
N ALA A 108 -0.44 -3.60 3.05
CA ALA A 108 0.99 -3.28 3.07
C ALA A 108 1.86 -4.33 2.35
N THR A 109 1.48 -5.62 2.39
CA THR A 109 2.19 -6.68 1.66
C THR A 109 1.99 -6.55 0.16
N ILE A 110 0.77 -6.21 -0.27
CA ILE A 110 0.46 -5.98 -1.69
C ILE A 110 1.21 -4.74 -2.17
N ASP A 111 1.17 -3.65 -1.41
CA ASP A 111 1.83 -2.38 -1.74
C ASP A 111 3.34 -2.57 -1.89
N LEU A 112 3.98 -3.38 -1.04
CA LEU A 112 5.41 -3.69 -1.16
C LEU A 112 5.75 -4.44 -2.46
N ILE A 113 4.90 -5.38 -2.88
CA ILE A 113 5.09 -6.10 -4.16
C ILE A 113 4.83 -5.17 -5.36
N VAL A 114 3.85 -4.27 -5.24
CA VAL A 114 3.57 -3.25 -6.26
C VAL A 114 4.75 -2.29 -6.38
N GLN A 115 5.29 -1.80 -5.26
CA GLN A 115 6.47 -0.93 -5.25
C GLN A 115 7.67 -1.64 -5.88
N TRP A 116 7.93 -2.90 -5.52
CA TRP A 116 8.99 -3.70 -6.15
C TRP A 116 8.83 -3.81 -7.68
N ASN A 117 7.59 -3.91 -8.16
CA ASN A 117 7.31 -3.88 -9.60
C ASN A 117 7.56 -2.52 -10.24
N GLU A 118 7.16 -1.43 -9.57
CA GLU A 118 7.40 -0.05 -10.02
C GLU A 118 8.89 0.29 -10.04
N ASP A 119 9.66 -0.25 -9.10
CA ASP A 119 11.12 -0.09 -8.99
C ASP A 119 11.90 -0.92 -10.03
N GLY A 120 11.19 -1.68 -10.88
CA GLY A 120 11.78 -2.40 -12.01
C GLY A 120 12.11 -3.86 -11.73
N LEU A 121 11.51 -4.46 -10.69
CA LEU A 121 11.67 -5.87 -10.31
C LEU A 121 13.14 -6.20 -10.03
N LEU A 122 13.83 -5.35 -9.30
CA LEU A 122 15.25 -5.50 -8.96
C LEU A 122 15.48 -6.78 -8.14
N GLU A 123 16.58 -7.49 -8.39
CA GLU A 123 16.90 -8.69 -7.62
C GLU A 123 17.61 -8.36 -6.30
N ASN A 124 18.53 -7.40 -6.34
CA ASN A 124 19.34 -6.92 -5.21
C ASN A 124 19.62 -5.42 -5.34
#